data_AF-A0AAD5QN74-F1
#
_entry.id   AF-A0AAD5QN74-F1
#
_cell.length_a   1.000
_cell.length_b   1.000
_cell.length_c   1.000
_cell.angle_alpha   90.00
_cell.angle_beta   90.00
_cell.angle_gamma   90.00
#
_symmetry.space_group_name_H-M   'P 1'
#
loop_
_entity.id
_entity.type
_entity.pdbx_description
1 polymer ?
#
loop_
_entity_poly.entity_id
_entity_poly.type
_entity_poly.pdbx_seq_one_letter_code
_entity_poly.pdbx_strand_id
1 'polypeptide(L)' 'MIKLSGRYSVVGRAIVIHEEADDLGRGNSTLSRTTGNAGGRVACGVIRMLE' A
#
# COMPACT_ATOMS: atom_id res chain seq x y z
N MET A 1 -7.02 -1.66 -10.51
CA MET A 1 -6.85 -0.26 -10.95
C MET A 1 -7.22 0.67 -9.80
N ILE A 2 -6.37 1.63 -9.48
CA ILE A 2 -6.58 2.65 -8.42
C ILE A 2 -7.47 3.77 -8.99
N LYS A 3 -8.38 4.35 -8.18
CA LYS A 3 -9.31 5.42 -8.60
C LYS A 3 -9.25 6.63 -7.66
N LEU A 4 -9.56 7.82 -8.17
CA LEU A 4 -9.65 9.07 -7.37
C LEU A 4 -11.10 9.47 -7.05
N SER A 5 -12.10 8.77 -7.58
CA SER A 5 -13.53 9.04 -7.34
C SER A 5 -14.36 7.75 -7.27
N GLY A 6 -15.59 7.86 -6.74
CA GLY A 6 -16.51 6.74 -6.55
C GLY A 6 -16.13 5.79 -5.41
N ARG A 7 -16.81 4.63 -5.33
CA ARG A 7 -16.66 3.65 -4.23
C ARG A 7 -15.22 3.18 -3.97
N TYR A 8 -14.37 3.15 -4.99
CA TYR A 8 -12.99 2.70 -4.90
C TYR A 8 -11.97 3.85 -4.81
N SER A 9 -12.41 5.07 -4.47
CA SER A 9 -11.50 6.19 -4.32
C SER A 9 -10.45 5.95 -3.24
N VAL A 10 -9.21 6.36 -3.54
CA VAL A 10 -8.11 6.40 -2.57
C VAL A 10 -7.89 7.76 -1.92
N VAL A 11 -8.64 8.79 -2.33
CA VAL A 11 -8.60 10.10 -1.66
C VAL A 11 -8.96 9.94 -0.18
N GLY A 12 -8.17 10.52 0.71
CA GLY A 12 -8.29 10.38 2.17
C GLY A 12 -7.67 9.10 2.74
N ARG A 13 -7.14 8.19 1.90
CA ARG A 13 -6.35 7.02 2.35
C ARG A 13 -4.86 7.37 2.42
N ALA A 14 -4.07 6.46 2.97
CA ALA A 14 -2.61 6.59 3.02
C ALA A 14 -1.93 5.86 1.86
N ILE A 15 -0.88 6.47 1.30
CA ILE A 15 0.19 5.75 0.61
C ILE A 15 1.30 5.44 1.62
N VAL A 16 1.91 4.25 1.52
CA VAL A 16 2.96 3.78 2.42
C VAL A 16 4.11 3.23 1.58
N ILE A 17 5.33 3.64 1.92
CA ILE A 17 6.56 3.04 1.41
C ILE A 17 7.10 2.09 2.49
N HIS A 18 7.45 0.89 2.06
CA HIS A 18 7.91 -0.19 2.92
C HIS A 18 9.44 -0.33 2.87
N GLU A 19 10.03 -0.93 3.91
CA GLU A 19 11.48 -1.07 4.06
C GLU A 19 12.08 -2.16 3.16
N GLU A 20 11.32 -3.22 2.92
CA GLU A 20 11.73 -4.38 2.13
C GLU A 20 10.91 -4.48 0.84
N ALA A 21 11.44 -5.24 -0.13
CA ALA A 21 10.74 -5.52 -1.37
C ALA A 21 9.52 -6.40 -1.13
N ASP A 22 8.37 -6.00 -1.66
CA ASP A 22 7.16 -6.81 -1.65
C ASP A 22 7.36 -8.07 -2.51
N ASP A 23 7.16 -9.24 -1.93
CA ASP A 23 7.29 -10.54 -2.61
C ASP A 23 6.10 -10.89 -3.52
N LEU A 24 5.10 -9.99 -3.59
CA LEU A 24 3.91 -10.06 -4.42
C LEU A 24 3.00 -11.26 -4.11
N GLY A 25 3.02 -11.75 -2.87
CA GLY A 25 2.21 -12.88 -2.45
C GLY A 25 2.78 -14.24 -2.89
N ARG A 26 4.06 -14.28 -3.29
CA ARG A 26 4.74 -15.48 -3.82
C ARG A 26 5.70 -16.15 -2.83
N GLY A 27 5.83 -15.60 -1.63
CA GLY A 27 6.62 -16.18 -0.55
C GLY A 27 5.88 -17.30 0.17
N ASN A 28 6.64 -18.07 0.96
CA ASN A 28 6.12 -19.20 1.74
C ASN A 28 5.61 -18.81 3.13
N SER A 29 5.85 -17.57 3.56
CA SER A 29 5.38 -17.03 4.83
C SER A 29 3.88 -16.70 4.77
N THR A 30 3.17 -16.89 5.88
CA THR A 30 1.75 -16.47 6.01
C THR A 30 1.56 -14.97 5.78
N LEU A 31 2.60 -14.17 6.01
CA LEU A 31 2.60 -12.72 5.80
C LEU A 31 2.72 -12.32 4.32
N SER A 32 3.12 -13.24 3.42
CA SER A 32 3.27 -12.96 1.99
C SER A 32 1.95 -12.51 1.37
N ARG A 33 0.86 -13.24 1.63
CA ARG A 33 -0.47 -12.93 1.08
C ARG A 33 -1.16 -11.71 1.71
N THR A 34 -0.61 -11.15 2.78
CA THR A 34 -1.22 -10.02 3.50
C THR A 34 -0.42 -8.74 3.35
N THR A 35 0.91 -8.82 3.47
CA THR A 35 1.82 -7.68 3.54
C THR A 35 3.00 -7.79 2.58
N GLY A 36 3.07 -8.86 1.78
CA GLY A 36 4.17 -9.09 0.85
C GLY A 36 5.52 -9.33 1.52
N ASN A 37 5.54 -9.60 2.83
CA ASN A 37 6.75 -9.57 3.66
C ASN A 37 7.56 -8.25 3.50
N ALA A 38 6.90 -7.12 3.22
CA ALA A 38 7.59 -5.86 2.92
C ALA A 38 8.15 -5.12 4.17
N GLY A 39 8.04 -5.72 5.36
CA GLY A 39 8.57 -5.17 6.60
C GLY A 39 7.88 -3.87 7.06
N GLY A 40 8.63 -3.08 7.83
CA GLY A 40 8.29 -1.76 8.38
C GLY A 40 7.92 -0.69 7.35
N ARG A 41 7.38 0.43 7.86
CA ARG A 41 6.83 1.54 7.06
C ARG A 41 7.77 2.75 7.14
N VAL A 42 8.60 2.97 6.11
CA VAL A 42 9.64 4.01 6.13
C VAL A 42 9.09 5.42 5.92
N ALA A 43 7.98 5.54 5.18
CA ALA A 43 7.30 6.81 4.94
C ALA A 43 5.82 6.58 4.66
N CYS A 44 4.99 7.56 4.96
CA CYS A 44 3.57 7.56 4.59
C CYS A 44 3.04 8.98 4.37
N GLY A 45 1.91 9.07 3.67
CA GLY A 45 1.22 10.34 3.44
C GLY A 45 -0.23 10.14 3.07
N VAL A 46 -1.08 11.10 3.40
CA VAL A 46 -2.50 11.08 3.02
C VAL A 46 -2.64 11.56 1.58
N ILE A 47 -3.36 10.79 0.75
CA ILE A 47 -3.64 11.16 -0.63
C ILE A 47 -4.74 12.23 -0.62
N ARG A 48 -4.43 13.42 -1.13
CA ARG A 48 -5.37 14.53 -1.28
C ARG A 48 -5.47 14.96 -2.74
N MET A 49 -6.59 15.61 -3.07
CA MET A 49 -6.70 16.36 -4.31
C MET A 49 -5.87 17.63 -4.18
N LEU A 50 -5.14 17.98 -5.23
CA LEU A 50 -4.54 19.30 -5.35
C LEU A 50 -5.62 20.26 -5.85
N GLU A 51 -5.63 21.45 -5.27
CA GLU A 51 -6.42 22.59 -5.76
C GLU A 51 -5.71 23.26 -6.94
#